data_AF-A0A165DFG3-F1
#
_entry.id   AF-A0A165DFG3-F1
#
_cell.length_a   1.000
_cell.length_b   1.000
_cell.length_c   1.000
_cell.angle_alpha   90.00
_cell.angle_beta   90.00
_cell.angle_gamma   90.00
#
_symmetry.space_group_name_H-M   'P 1'
#
loop_
_entity.id
_entity.type
_entity.pdbx_description
1 polymer ?
#
loop_
_entity_poly.entity_id
_entity_poly.type
_entity_poly.pdbx_seq_one_letter_code
_entity_poly.pdbx_strand_id
1 'polypeptide(L)' 'RMYFHSVLQLNYTTYDLRRTQDSVNPRTHRNIMVAAHEEDDLFSSAANEHLYWYARVIGIF' A
#
# COMPACT_ATOMS: atom_id res chain seq x y z
N ARG A 1 5.76 2.03 -23.92
CA ARG A 1 6.32 0.69 -23.69
C ARG A 1 6.27 0.43 -22.19
N MET A 2 5.64 -0.66 -21.74
CA MET A 2 5.69 -1.11 -20.34
C MET A 2 6.97 -1.92 -20.10
N TYR A 3 7.57 -1.79 -18.92
CA TYR A 3 8.85 -2.41 -18.60
C TYR A 3 8.75 -3.14 -17.26
N PHE A 4 9.09 -4.43 -17.26
CA PHE A 4 9.03 -5.21 -16.03
C PHE A 4 10.10 -4.80 -15.04
N HIS A 5 9.68 -4.57 -13.80
CA HIS A 5 10.56 -4.27 -12.68
C HIS A 5 10.54 -5.40 -11.65
N SER A 6 11.72 -5.76 -11.14
CA SER A 6 11.86 -6.83 -10.14
C SER A 6 11.55 -6.38 -8.73
N VAL A 7 11.78 -5.10 -8.42
CA VAL A 7 11.59 -4.51 -7.10
C VAL A 7 11.03 -3.09 -7.27
N LEU A 8 10.01 -2.75 -6.51
CA LEU A 8 9.49 -1.39 -6.37
C LEU A 8 10.06 -0.77 -5.11
N GLN A 9 10.57 0.46 -5.20
CA GLN A 9 11.03 1.25 -4.06
C GLN A 9 10.11 2.45 -3.86
N LEU A 10 9.46 2.52 -2.70
CA LEU A 10 8.56 3.60 -2.32
C LEU A 10 9.26 4.49 -1.31
N ASN A 11 9.54 5.73 -1.69
CA ASN A 11 10.13 6.72 -0.79
C ASN A 11 9.01 7.53 -0.15
N TYR A 12 9.06 7.69 1.17
CA TYR A 12 8.11 8.50 1.91
C TYR A 12 8.80 9.28 3.02
N THR A 13 8.16 10.35 3.45
CA THR A 13 8.62 11.15 4.58
C THR A 13 7.77 10.79 5.78
N THR A 14 8.39 10.37 6.86
CA THR A 14 7.72 10.14 8.14
C THR A 14 7.38 11.48 8.80
N TYR A 15 6.45 11.45 9.75
CA TYR A 15 5.98 12.65 10.44
C TYR A 15 7.11 13.47 11.11
N ASP A 16 8.16 12.79 11.59
CA ASP A 16 9.37 13.40 12.15
C ASP A 16 10.34 13.99 11.09
N LEU A 17 9.85 14.22 9.86
CA LEU A 17 10.58 14.77 8.71
C LEU A 17 11.77 13.91 8.24
N ARG A 18 11.79 12.62 8.61
CA ARG A 18 12.83 11.69 8.13
C ARG A 18 12.41 11.07 6.79
N ARG A 19 13.42 10.79 5.96
CA ARG A 19 13.21 10.04 4.72
C ARG A 19 13.33 8.56 5.03
N THR A 20 12.32 7.81 4.66
CA THR A 20 12.31 6.35 4.75
C THR A 20 11.91 5.76 3.41
N GLN A 21 12.22 4.49 3.23
CA GLN A 21 11.94 3.76 2.01
C GLN A 21 11.42 2.38 2.35
N ASP A 22 10.35 1.99 1.65
CA ASP A 22 9.86 0.62 1.62
C ASP A 22 10.24 -0.05 0.29
N SER A 23 10.56 -1.33 0.37
CA SER A 23 10.87 -2.15 -0.81
C SER A 23 9.85 -3.27 -0.96
N VAL A 24 9.23 -3.35 -2.13
CA VAL A 24 8.25 -4.39 -2.46
C VAL A 24 8.84 -5.29 -3.53
N ASN A 25 9.00 -6.56 -3.17
CA ASN A 25 9.51 -7.59 -4.07
C ASN A 25 8.42 -8.63 -4.33
N PRO A 26 7.85 -8.70 -5.55
CA PRO A 26 6.83 -9.68 -5.91
C PRO A 26 7.24 -11.14 -5.70
N ARG A 27 8.54 -11.45 -5.65
CA ARG A 27 9.06 -12.81 -5.47
C ARG A 27 9.09 -13.26 -4.00
N THR A 28 9.43 -12.37 -3.07
CA THR A 28 9.72 -12.72 -1.67
C THR A 28 8.77 -12.07 -0.66
N HIS A 29 8.38 -10.81 -0.86
CA HIS A 29 7.53 -10.05 0.06
C HIS A 29 6.46 -9.28 -0.72
N ARG A 30 5.47 -10.03 -1.21
CA ARG A 30 4.49 -9.56 -2.19
C ARG A 30 3.15 -9.14 -1.62
N ASN A 31 2.90 -9.35 -0.33
CA ASN A 31 1.67 -8.88 0.29
C ASN A 31 1.89 -7.43 0.73
N ILE A 32 0.95 -6.55 0.41
CA ILE A 32 0.97 -5.14 0.79
C ILE A 32 -0.34 -4.77 1.48
N MET A 33 -0.28 -3.72 2.28
CA MET A 33 -1.41 -3.10 2.93
C MET A 33 -1.53 -1.67 2.43
N VAL A 34 -2.73 -1.24 2.07
CA VAL A 34 -3.02 0.12 1.57
C VAL A 34 -4.14 0.69 2.42
N ALA A 35 -4.12 1.99 2.72
CA ALA A 35 -5.24 2.64 3.39
C ALA A 35 -6.53 2.39 2.59
N ALA A 36 -7.55 1.85 3.26
CA ALA A 36 -8.86 1.68 2.66
C ALA A 36 -9.48 3.06 2.41
N HIS A 37 -10.24 3.19 1.31
CA HIS A 37 -10.99 4.42 1.08
C HIS A 37 -12.19 4.45 2.04
N GLU A 38 -12.16 5.36 3.02
CA GLU A 38 -13.33 5.71 3.81
C GLU A 38 -14.16 6.71 2.97
N GLU A 39 -15.25 6.25 2.36
CA GLU A 39 -16.31 7.19 1.99
C GLU A 39 -16.92 7.71 3.30
N ASP A 40 -17.08 9.02 3.41
CA ASP A 40 -17.56 9.79 4.57
C ASP A 40 -19.00 9.43 5.01
N ASP A 41 -19.34 8.15 5.20
CA ASP A 41 -20.60 7.73 5.78
C ASP A 41 -20.50 7.78 7.31
N LEU A 42 -20.37 9.01 7.82
CA LEU A 42 -20.41 9.42 9.23
C LEU A 42 -21.67 8.97 10.00
N PHE A 43 -22.57 8.21 9.38
CA PHE A 43 -23.84 7.77 9.94
C PHE A 43 -24.21 6.31 9.70
N SER A 44 -23.36 5.50 9.06
CA SER A 44 -23.61 4.06 9.01
C SER A 44 -22.97 3.40 10.23
N SER A 45 -23.78 2.71 11.03
CA SER A 45 -23.34 1.96 12.21
C SER A 45 -22.60 0.68 11.78
N ALA A 46 -21.53 0.84 11.00
CA ALA A 46 -20.69 -0.20 10.44
C ALA A 46 -19.21 0.19 10.58
N ALA A 47 -18.82 0.61 11.79
CA ALA A 47 -17.44 0.87 12.22
C ALA A 47 -16.53 -0.40 12.21
N ASN A 48 -16.74 -1.31 11.25
CA ASN A 48 -16.17 -2.65 11.17
C ASN A 48 -15.68 -3.04 9.77
N GLU A 49 -15.60 -2.11 8.81
CA GLU A 49 -14.87 -2.38 7.56
C GLU A 49 -13.44 -1.83 7.69
N HIS A 50 -12.46 -2.73 7.55
CA HIS A 50 -11.07 -2.52 7.93
C HIS A 50 -10.44 -1.24 7.35
N LEU A 51 -9.71 -0.48 8.19
CA LEU A 51 -8.95 0.73 7.81
C LEU A 51 -7.93 0.49 6.68
N TYR A 52 -7.69 -0.77 6.31
CA TYR A 52 -6.72 -1.15 5.30
C TYR A 52 -7.25 -2.21 4.34
N TRP A 53 -6.91 -2.04 3.07
CA TRP A 53 -6.99 -3.05 2.04
C TRP A 53 -5.73 -3.90 2.02
N TYR A 54 -5.91 -5.20 1.79
CA TYR A 54 -4.84 -6.17 1.67
C TYR A 54 -4.76 -6.63 0.22
N ALA A 55 -3.59 -6.45 -0.38
CA ALA A 55 -3.36 -6.85 -1.76
C ALA A 55 -2.09 -7.70 -1.87
N ARG A 56 -2.02 -8.44 -2.97
CA ARG A 56 -0.86 -9.25 -3.33
C ARG A 56 -0.36 -8.82 -4.69
N VAL A 57 0.87 -8.32 -4.71
CA VAL A 57 1.53 -7.87 -5.93
C VAL A 57 1.86 -9.09 -6.80
N ILE A 58 1.40 -9.06 -8.05
CA ILE A 58 1.60 -10.13 -9.04
C ILE A 58 2.74 -9.77 -10.00
N GLY A 59 2.92 -8.48 -10.32
CA GLY A 59 3.99 -7.97 -11.15
C GLY A 59 4.05 -6.45 -11.09
N ILE A 60 5.19 -5.89 -11.49
CA ILE A 60 5.44 -4.45 -11.58
C ILE A 60 5.89 -4.19 -13.02
N PHE A 61 5.28 -3.22 -13.70
CA PHE A 61 5.41 -2.97 -15.14
C PHE A 61 5.51 -1.48 -15.49
#